data_AF-A0A416U4I8-F1
#
_entry.id   AF-A0A416U4I8-F1
#
_cell.length_a   1.000
_cell.length_b   1.000
_cell.length_c   1.000
_cell.angle_alpha   90.00
_cell.angle_beta   90.00
_cell.angle_gamma   90.00
#
_symmetry.space_group_name_H-M   'P 1'
#
loop_
_entity.id
_entity.type
_entity.pdbx_description
1 polymer ?
#
loop_
_entity_poly.entity_id
_entity_poly.type
_entity_poly.pdbx_seq_one_letter_code
_entity_poly.pdbx_strand_id
1 'polypeptide(L)'
;MDERKAYWFEQPYMPQMKNIAVAPVILEDGRLSFCVPGDDGPPWSGVWNLTGKVVLDGDDYFEFQCDDEVMHRRGGTYKFHALDVDTFRRETCQWISQGKEIADCCKTTEELHEWYLKHWTYNR
;
A
#
# COMPACT_ATOMS: atom_id res chain seq x y z
N MET A 1 -5.01 -8.11 8.29
CA MET A 1 -4.11 -7.08 7.78
C MET A 1 -2.84 -7.25 8.59
N ASP A 2 -1.72 -7.46 7.91
CA ASP A 2 -0.44 -7.72 8.56
C ASP A 2 0.51 -6.56 8.27
N GLU A 3 0.93 -5.85 9.33
CA GLU A 3 1.87 -4.73 9.25
C GLU A 3 3.24 -5.14 8.67
N ARG A 4 3.55 -6.44 8.66
CA ARG A 4 4.80 -6.99 8.13
C ARG A 4 4.76 -7.24 6.62
N LYS A 5 3.61 -7.03 5.98
CA LYS A 5 3.44 -7.20 4.54
C LYS A 5 3.39 -5.86 3.83
N ALA A 6 3.93 -5.84 2.62
CA ALA A 6 3.61 -4.80 1.64
C ALA A 6 2.40 -5.24 0.84
N TYR A 7 1.54 -4.29 0.47
CA TYR A 7 0.34 -4.52 -0.31
C TYR A 7 0.36 -3.68 -1.57
N TRP A 8 -0.29 -4.12 -2.64
CA TRP A 8 -0.73 -3.22 -3.69
C TRP A 8 -2.22 -2.95 -3.56
N PHE A 9 -2.66 -1.77 -3.98
CA PHE A 9 -4.05 -1.36 -3.94
C PHE A 9 -4.41 -0.46 -5.11
N GLU A 10 -5.69 -0.46 -5.49
CA GLU A 10 -6.25 0.49 -6.44
C GLU A 10 -6.96 1.64 -5.72
N GLN A 11 -6.86 2.83 -6.29
CA GLN A 11 -7.58 4.01 -5.79
C GLN A 11 -9.01 4.02 -6.35
N PRO A 12 -10.07 3.97 -5.52
CA PRO A 12 -11.45 3.86 -6.01
C PRO A 12 -11.86 5.00 -6.95
N TYR A 13 -11.29 6.17 -6.76
CA TYR A 13 -11.59 7.39 -7.52
C TYR A 13 -10.69 7.61 -8.73
N MET A 14 -9.65 6.79 -8.90
CA MET A 14 -8.81 6.75 -10.10
C MET A 14 -8.63 5.29 -10.50
N PRO A 15 -9.65 4.70 -11.17
CA PRO A 15 -9.58 3.32 -11.62
C PRO A 15 -8.31 3.06 -12.44
N GLN A 16 -7.74 1.85 -12.31
CA GLN A 16 -6.47 1.43 -12.95
C GLN A 16 -5.20 2.03 -12.33
N MET A 17 -5.31 3.06 -11.47
CA MET A 17 -4.16 3.55 -10.72
C MET A 17 -3.89 2.65 -9.53
N LYS A 18 -2.86 1.84 -9.65
CA LYS A 18 -2.34 0.99 -8.59
C LYS A 18 -1.20 1.68 -7.85
N ASN A 19 -1.14 1.47 -6.55
CA ASN A 19 -0.07 1.92 -5.66
C ASN A 19 0.35 0.81 -4.71
N ILE A 20 1.46 1.02 -4.01
CA ILE A 20 1.93 0.14 -2.94
C ILE A 20 1.64 0.80 -1.59
N ALA A 21 1.17 0.00 -0.63
CA ALA A 21 1.02 0.35 0.76
C ALA A 21 2.01 -0.47 1.60
N VAL A 22 2.84 0.20 2.38
CA VAL A 22 3.86 -0.40 3.26
C VAL A 22 3.50 -0.10 4.71
N ALA A 23 3.70 -1.10 5.58
CA ALA A 23 3.44 -1.04 7.02
C ALA A 23 2.02 -0.51 7.34
N PRO A 24 0.95 -1.15 6.82
CA PRO A 24 -0.40 -0.72 7.13
C PRO A 24 -0.72 -0.97 8.61
N VAL A 25 -1.28 0.04 9.27
CA VAL A 25 -1.62 0.01 10.69
C VAL A 25 -2.92 0.78 10.95
N ILE A 26 -3.76 0.28 11.86
CA ILE A 26 -4.88 1.05 12.40
C ILE A 26 -4.37 1.89 13.57
N LEU A 27 -4.46 3.21 13.45
CA LEU A 27 -4.09 4.14 14.51
C LEU A 27 -5.09 4.08 15.67
N GLU A 28 -4.72 4.64 16.82
CA GLU A 28 -5.61 4.71 17.99
C GLU A 28 -6.93 5.43 17.71
N ASP A 29 -6.93 6.37 16.76
CA ASP A 29 -8.12 7.09 16.31
C ASP A 29 -8.97 6.34 15.27
N GLY A 30 -8.59 5.09 14.95
CA GLY A 30 -9.31 4.20 14.04
C GLY A 30 -8.98 4.39 12.56
N ARG A 31 -8.14 5.36 12.19
CA ARG A 31 -7.73 5.55 10.79
C ARG A 31 -6.74 4.48 10.36
N LEU A 32 -6.84 4.06 9.10
CA LEU A 32 -5.83 3.22 8.45
C LEU A 32 -4.69 4.12 7.95
N SER A 33 -3.49 3.92 8.50
CA SER A 33 -2.27 4.60 8.10
C SER A 33 -1.33 3.64 7.35
N PHE A 34 -0.70 4.10 6.28
CA PHE A 34 0.32 3.34 5.54
C PHE A 34 1.23 4.27 4.76
N CYS A 35 2.43 3.80 4.42
CA CYS A 35 3.35 4.52 3.55
C CYS A 35 3.15 4.12 2.09
N VAL A 36 3.08 5.10 1.20
CA VAL A 36 3.14 4.90 -0.27
C VAL A 36 4.54 5.26 -0.76
N PRO A 37 5.33 4.29 -1.26
CA PRO A 37 6.65 4.53 -1.85
C PRO A 37 6.59 5.44 -3.09
N GLY A 38 7.61 6.28 -3.30
CA GLY A 38 7.75 7.10 -4.50
C GLY A 38 8.76 8.24 -4.33
N ASP A 39 9.30 8.71 -5.46
CA ASP A 39 10.42 9.65 -5.49
C ASP A 39 10.01 11.12 -5.51
N ASP A 40 8.82 11.42 -6.04
CA ASP A 40 8.26 12.77 -6.08
C ASP A 40 7.11 12.88 -5.09
N GLY A 41 7.13 13.99 -4.34
CA GLY A 41 6.23 14.25 -3.21
C GLY A 41 4.73 14.28 -3.56
N PRO A 42 3.88 14.73 -2.62
CA PRO A 42 2.43 14.62 -2.71
C PRO A 42 1.86 15.06 -4.07
N PRO A 43 0.82 14.38 -4.61
CA PRO A 43 -0.10 13.51 -3.89
C PRO A 43 0.19 12.00 -4.00
N TRP A 44 1.29 11.57 -4.63
CA TRP A 44 1.47 10.17 -5.06
C TRP A 44 2.32 9.31 -4.14
N SER A 45 3.05 9.90 -3.18
CA SER A 45 3.93 9.21 -2.24
C SER A 45 3.82 9.81 -0.83
N GLY A 46 4.29 9.08 0.18
CA GLY A 46 4.30 9.49 1.60
C GLY A 46 3.27 8.76 2.47
N VAL A 47 3.05 9.25 3.70
CA VAL A 47 2.11 8.64 4.64
C VAL A 47 0.68 9.02 4.29
N TRP A 48 -0.13 8.00 4.01
CA TRP A 48 -1.54 8.13 3.74
C TRP A 48 -2.33 7.74 4.99
N ASN A 49 -3.40 8.48 5.26
CA ASN A 49 -4.33 8.19 6.35
C ASN A 49 -5.75 8.16 5.77
N LEU A 50 -6.38 6.99 5.81
CA LEU A 50 -7.75 6.79 5.38
C LEU A 50 -8.66 6.73 6.61
N THR A 51 -9.70 7.55 6.62
CA THR A 51 -10.75 7.49 7.63
C THR A 51 -11.84 6.54 7.16
N GLY A 52 -12.23 5.57 7.99
CA GLY A 52 -13.18 4.54 7.63
C GLY A 52 -13.07 3.32 8.53
N LYS A 53 -13.31 2.14 7.99
CA LYS A 53 -13.21 0.87 8.72
C LYS A 53 -12.77 -0.28 7.83
N VAL A 54 -12.09 -1.25 8.42
CA VAL A 54 -11.86 -2.55 7.79
C VAL A 54 -13.21 -3.27 7.67
N VAL A 55 -13.55 -3.73 6.47
CA VAL A 55 -14.80 -4.46 6.19
C VAL A 55 -14.57 -5.92 5.83
N LEU A 56 -13.35 -6.25 5.43
CA LEU A 56 -12.89 -7.63 5.23
C LEU A 56 -11.43 -7.71 5.68
N ASP A 57 -11.10 -8.74 6.45
CA ASP A 57 -9.75 -9.01 6.88
C ASP A 57 -9.39 -10.48 6.66
N GLY A 58 -8.53 -10.73 5.67
CA GLY A 58 -7.94 -12.03 5.39
C GLY A 58 -6.41 -11.99 5.39
N ASP A 59 -5.78 -13.15 5.18
CA ASP A 59 -4.34 -13.31 5.32
C ASP A 59 -3.54 -12.48 4.30
N ASP A 60 -3.93 -12.56 3.02
CA ASP A 60 -3.26 -11.88 1.89
C ASP A 60 -4.14 -10.83 1.22
N TYR A 61 -5.28 -10.50 1.84
CA TYR A 61 -6.23 -9.55 1.29
C TYR A 61 -7.03 -8.87 2.39
N PHE A 62 -7.24 -7.56 2.28
CA PHE A 62 -8.18 -6.85 3.14
C PHE A 62 -8.86 -5.71 2.38
N GLU A 63 -10.05 -5.33 2.86
CA GLU A 63 -10.82 -4.22 2.32
C GLU A 63 -11.04 -3.15 3.39
N PHE A 64 -10.83 -1.90 3.01
CA PHE A 64 -11.09 -0.74 3.86
C PHE A 64 -12.15 0.15 3.20
N GLN A 65 -13.32 0.24 3.84
CA GLN A 65 -14.37 1.15 3.41
C GLN A 65 -14.12 2.52 4.03
N CYS A 66 -13.83 3.51 3.18
CA CYS A 66 -13.72 4.89 3.60
C CYS A 66 -15.07 5.45 4.09
N ASP A 67 -14.99 6.40 5.01
CA ASP A 67 -16.07 7.35 5.27
C ASP A 67 -16.08 8.37 4.13
N ASP A 68 -17.07 8.27 3.24
CA ASP A 68 -17.16 9.10 2.05
C ASP A 68 -17.48 10.58 2.36
N GLU A 69 -18.10 10.86 3.52
CA GLU A 69 -18.35 12.24 3.96
C GLU A 69 -17.05 12.94 4.33
N VAL A 70 -16.11 12.21 4.94
CA VAL A 70 -14.78 12.73 5.32
C VAL A 70 -13.80 12.70 4.14
N MET A 71 -13.81 11.62 3.36
CA MET A 71 -12.83 11.39 2.29
C MET A 71 -13.22 12.04 0.97
N HIS A 72 -14.49 12.45 0.83
CA HIS A 72 -15.05 13.09 -0.36
C HIS A 72 -14.75 12.28 -1.64
N ARG A 73 -14.17 12.92 -2.65
CA ARG A 73 -13.78 12.28 -3.92
C ARG A 73 -12.78 11.14 -3.74
N ARG A 74 -12.11 11.01 -2.59
CA ARG A 74 -11.19 9.90 -2.28
C ARG A 74 -11.86 8.77 -1.50
N GLY A 75 -13.17 8.84 -1.30
CA GLY A 75 -13.97 7.79 -0.67
C GLY A 75 -14.06 6.52 -1.51
N GLY A 76 -14.86 5.58 -1.03
CA GLY A 76 -15.05 4.25 -1.60
C GLY A 76 -14.30 3.14 -0.86
N THR A 77 -14.38 1.93 -1.40
CA THR A 77 -13.75 0.74 -0.83
C THR A 77 -12.36 0.53 -1.44
N TYR A 78 -11.32 0.68 -0.63
CA TYR A 78 -9.96 0.33 -1.00
C TYR A 78 -9.75 -1.17 -0.81
N LYS A 79 -9.10 -1.78 -1.80
CA LYS A 79 -8.83 -3.22 -1.84
C LYS A 79 -7.32 -3.43 -1.83
N PHE A 80 -6.82 -4.09 -0.81
CA PHE A 80 -5.39 -4.29 -0.59
C PHE A 80 -5.06 -5.76 -0.75
N HIS A 81 -4.17 -6.07 -1.69
CA HIS A 81 -3.68 -7.41 -1.95
C HIS A 81 -2.22 -7.50 -1.54
N ALA A 82 -1.84 -8.52 -0.78
CA ALA A 82 -0.45 -8.74 -0.41
C ALA A 82 0.40 -8.79 -1.68
N LEU A 83 1.50 -8.04 -1.67
CA LEU A 83 2.36 -7.88 -2.83
C LEU A 83 3.30 -9.07 -2.93
N ASP A 84 3.03 -9.97 -3.87
CA ASP A 84 3.97 -11.04 -4.20
C ASP A 84 5.05 -10.57 -5.19
N VAL A 85 6.20 -11.24 -5.19
CA VAL A 85 7.36 -10.83 -6.00
C VAL A 85 7.10 -10.93 -7.50
N ASP A 86 6.23 -11.84 -7.96
CA ASP A 86 5.96 -12.01 -9.39
C ASP A 86 5.01 -10.93 -9.90
N THR A 87 3.98 -10.58 -9.13
CA THR A 87 3.12 -9.42 -9.39
C THR A 87 3.93 -8.14 -9.33
N PHE A 88 4.86 -8.02 -8.36
CA PHE A 88 5.74 -6.87 -8.29
C PHE A 88 6.54 -6.67 -9.58
N ARG A 89 7.20 -7.73 -10.05
CA ARG A 89 8.02 -7.70 -11.28
C ARG A 89 7.20 -7.43 -12.54
N ARG A 90 5.96 -7.91 -12.61
CA ARG A 90 5.11 -7.79 -13.81
C ARG A 90 4.39 -6.45 -13.87
N GLU A 91 3.97 -5.90 -12.74
CA GLU A 91 2.97 -4.82 -12.72
C GLU A 91 3.50 -3.56 -12.07
N THR A 92 4.02 -3.64 -10.84
CA THR A 92 4.25 -2.45 -10.02
C THR A 92 5.69 -1.91 -10.07
N CYS A 93 6.68 -2.73 -10.43
CA CYS A 93 8.10 -2.32 -10.45
C CYS A 93 8.39 -1.19 -11.45
N GLN A 94 7.60 -1.10 -12.53
CA GLN A 94 7.77 -0.06 -13.55
C GLN A 94 7.30 1.33 -13.10
N TRP A 95 6.52 1.42 -12.01
CA TRP A 95 5.97 2.68 -11.49
C TRP A 95 6.82 3.30 -10.38
N ILE A 96 7.86 2.59 -9.95
CA ILE A 96 8.77 3.00 -8.88
C ILE A 96 10.13 3.16 -9.52
N SER A 97 10.80 4.31 -9.34
CA SER A 97 12.06 4.55 -10.04
C SER A 97 13.13 3.53 -9.71
N GLN A 98 13.16 3.05 -8.46
CA GLN A 98 14.03 1.95 -8.01
C GLN A 98 13.46 0.55 -8.26
N GLY A 99 12.28 0.44 -8.87
CA GLY A 99 11.55 -0.83 -8.95
C GLY A 99 12.29 -1.92 -9.72
N LYS A 100 13.10 -1.56 -10.72
CA LYS A 100 13.98 -2.53 -11.41
C LYS A 100 15.08 -3.06 -10.48
N GLU A 101 15.72 -2.20 -9.70
CA GLU A 101 16.75 -2.60 -8.73
C GLU A 101 16.16 -3.47 -7.62
N ILE A 102 14.96 -3.13 -7.14
CA ILE A 102 14.22 -3.92 -6.15
C ILE A 102 13.88 -5.31 -6.73
N ALA A 103 13.41 -5.35 -7.99
CA ALA A 103 13.04 -6.59 -8.67
C ALA A 103 14.24 -7.52 -8.91
N ASP A 104 15.42 -6.94 -9.15
CA ASP A 104 16.68 -7.65 -9.31
C ASP A 104 17.24 -8.13 -7.96
N CYS A 105 17.11 -7.34 -6.89
CA CYS A 105 17.59 -7.70 -5.55
C CYS A 105 16.72 -8.74 -4.85
N CYS A 106 15.39 -8.55 -4.83
CA CYS A 106 14.46 -9.41 -4.10
C CYS A 106 14.12 -10.65 -4.93
N LYS A 107 14.40 -11.84 -4.42
CA LYS A 107 14.13 -13.13 -5.07
C LYS A 107 12.82 -13.74 -4.58
N THR A 108 12.47 -13.57 -3.31
CA THR A 108 11.20 -14.06 -2.73
C THR A 108 10.26 -12.93 -2.32
N THR A 109 9.00 -13.29 -2.02
CA THR A 109 7.98 -12.35 -1.52
C THR A 109 8.34 -11.81 -0.14
N GLU A 110 8.90 -12.65 0.73
CA GLU A 110 9.33 -12.25 2.07
C GLU A 110 10.48 -11.24 2.00
N GLU A 111 11.47 -11.47 1.14
CA GLU A 111 12.56 -10.52 0.90
C GLU A 111 12.03 -9.18 0.39
N LEU A 112 11.02 -9.19 -0.49
CA LEU A 112 10.39 -7.98 -0.99
C LEU A 112 9.68 -7.20 0.14
N HIS A 113 8.92 -7.90 0.99
CA HIS A 113 8.24 -7.28 2.14
C HIS A 113 9.27 -6.67 3.10
N GLU A 114 10.31 -7.43 3.46
CA GLU A 114 11.40 -6.92 4.30
C GLU A 114 12.12 -5.72 3.68
N TRP A 115 12.36 -5.74 2.36
CA TRP A 115 13.00 -4.64 1.66
C TRP A 115 12.17 -3.37 1.79
N TYR A 116 10.87 -3.43 1.51
CA TYR A 116 9.97 -2.28 1.66
C TYR A 116 9.94 -1.78 3.11
N LEU A 117 9.84 -2.67 4.08
CA LEU A 117 9.84 -2.29 5.50
C LEU A 117 11.15 -1.65 5.95
N LYS A 118 12.29 -2.03 5.37
CA LYS A 118 13.59 -1.43 5.72
C LYS A 118 13.80 -0.04 5.08
N HIS A 119 13.22 0.21 3.91
CA HIS A 119 13.52 1.39 3.10
C HIS A 119 12.37 2.43 3.08
N TRP A 120 11.14 2.02 3.38
CA TRP A 120 9.93 2.83 3.21
C TRP A 120 9.04 2.87 4.46
N THR A 121 9.65 2.83 5.65
CA THR A 121 8.96 3.14 6.90
C THR A 121 9.35 4.54 7.36
N TYR A 122 8.55 5.55 7.03
CA TYR A 122 8.68 6.88 7.64
C TYR A 122 8.21 6.93 9.10
N ASN A 123 7.64 5.82 9.62
CA ASN A 123 7.07 5.72 10.96
C ASN A 123 7.78 4.66 11.82
N ARG A 124 9.03 4.91 12.21
CA ARG A 124 9.60 4.34 13.44
C ARG A 124 10.09 5.45 14.35
#